data_AF-A0A8T7EIQ8-F1
#
_entry.id   AF-A0A8T7EIQ8-F1
#
_cell.length_a   1.000
_cell.length_b   1.000
_cell.length_c   1.000
_cell.angle_alpha   90.00
_cell.angle_beta   90.00
_cell.angle_gamma   90.00
#
_symmetry.space_group_name_H-M   'P 1'
#
loop_
_entity.id
_entity.type
_entity.pdbx_description
1 polymer ?
#
loop_
_entity_poly.entity_id
_entity_poly.type
_entity_poly.pdbx_seq_one_letter_code
_entity_poly.pdbx_strand_id
1 'polypeptide(L)'
;MKAIWIDSLGGPEVMQVIDMPIPEPGRKEVRIKVESVGLNYSDIMICEGRYLQRTELPQVLGREQAGVVDAVGPEVTRVQPGQRVYATSASGALAEYRIAHQGAVFPLPDAMTSDLAVALIVQGLTALHCLDHHGRLNAGETVLIHAAGGVRHAGDPDGAAFRRREDHRHGIIRGEAGGDSGAWARRQSTTPSRTGPIKCWR
;
A
#
# COMPACT_ATOMS: atom_id res chain seq x y z
N MET A 1 -10.92 -18.50 12.01
CA MET A 1 -9.81 -17.77 11.39
C MET A 1 -9.11 -16.94 12.45
N LYS A 2 -7.80 -16.80 12.35
CA LYS A 2 -6.99 -15.94 13.21
C LYS A 2 -6.94 -14.52 12.67
N ALA A 3 -6.88 -13.56 13.60
CA ALA A 3 -6.72 -12.14 13.30
C ALA A 3 -5.92 -11.43 14.40
N ILE A 4 -5.26 -10.32 14.04
CA ILE A 4 -4.63 -9.40 15.00
C ILE A 4 -5.63 -8.31 15.37
N TRP A 5 -6.03 -8.30 16.63
CA TRP A 5 -7.06 -7.43 17.20
C TRP A 5 -6.44 -6.49 18.24
N ILE A 6 -7.02 -5.29 18.36
CA ILE A 6 -6.81 -4.38 19.50
C ILE A 6 -8.15 -3.95 20.11
N ASP A 7 -8.23 -3.93 21.44
CA ASP A 7 -9.37 -3.41 22.22
C ASP A 7 -9.05 -2.11 22.98
N SER A 8 -7.78 -1.72 22.97
CA SER A 8 -7.21 -0.57 23.66
C SER A 8 -6.11 0.04 22.80
N LEU A 9 -5.81 1.32 23.02
CA LEU A 9 -4.71 2.02 22.35
C LEU A 9 -3.41 1.82 23.13
N GLY A 10 -2.30 1.65 22.41
CA GLY A 10 -0.98 1.47 23.02
C GLY A 10 0.08 1.10 21.99
N GLY A 11 1.22 0.62 22.48
CA GLY A 11 2.27 0.04 21.64
C GLY A 11 1.91 -1.38 21.19
N PRO A 12 2.86 -2.12 20.61
CA PRO A 12 2.64 -3.49 20.12
C PRO A 12 2.08 -4.47 21.17
N GLU A 13 2.28 -4.20 22.46
CA GLU A 13 1.81 -5.02 23.58
C GLU A 13 0.28 -5.16 23.67
N VAL A 14 -0.48 -4.24 23.06
CA VAL A 14 -1.96 -4.33 23.03
C VAL A 14 -2.48 -5.22 21.91
N MET A 15 -1.61 -5.68 21.00
CA MET A 15 -1.98 -6.54 19.88
C MET A 15 -2.18 -7.97 20.34
N GLN A 16 -3.37 -8.51 20.05
CA GLN A 16 -3.74 -9.87 20.43
C GLN A 16 -4.06 -10.70 19.19
N VAL A 17 -3.57 -11.93 19.15
CA VAL A 17 -4.05 -12.93 18.19
C VAL A 17 -5.33 -13.52 18.76
N ILE A 18 -6.43 -13.41 18.03
CA ILE A 18 -7.71 -13.99 18.42
C ILE A 18 -8.25 -14.93 17.34
N ASP A 19 -9.17 -15.80 17.74
CA ASP A 19 -9.98 -16.60 16.83
C ASP A 19 -11.33 -15.93 16.57
N MET A 20 -11.71 -15.85 15.30
CA MET A 20 -12.98 -15.30 14.83
C MET A 20 -13.64 -16.24 13.80
N PRO A 21 -14.97 -16.19 13.63
CA PRO A 21 -15.64 -16.84 12.52
C PRO A 21 -15.11 -16.32 11.17
N ILE A 22 -15.10 -17.19 10.15
CA ILE A 22 -14.83 -16.72 8.78
C ILE A 22 -16.06 -15.89 8.36
N PRO A 23 -15.88 -14.61 7.96
CA PRO A 23 -17.00 -13.75 7.59
C PRO A 23 -17.57 -14.16 6.23
N GLU A 24 -18.84 -13.89 5.96
CA GLU A 24 -19.46 -14.11 4.64
C GLU A 24 -19.54 -12.79 3.86
N PRO A 25 -19.24 -12.77 2.54
CA PRO A 25 -19.32 -11.55 1.75
C PRO A 25 -20.77 -11.12 1.52
N GLY A 26 -21.05 -9.82 1.72
CA GLY A 26 -22.29 -9.19 1.30
C GLY A 26 -22.39 -9.00 -0.21
N ARG A 27 -23.48 -8.37 -0.68
CA ARG A 27 -23.87 -8.31 -2.11
C ARG A 27 -22.74 -7.90 -3.06
N LYS A 28 -21.99 -6.84 -2.73
CA LYS A 28 -20.90 -6.28 -3.56
C LYS A 28 -19.51 -6.54 -2.99
N GLU A 29 -19.41 -7.49 -2.08
CA GLU A 29 -18.18 -7.76 -1.35
C GLU A 29 -17.57 -9.09 -1.81
N VAL A 30 -16.28 -9.20 -1.61
CA VAL A 30 -15.51 -10.40 -1.84
C VAL A 30 -14.79 -10.80 -0.57
N ARG A 31 -14.73 -12.11 -0.33
CA ARG A 31 -13.87 -12.68 0.71
C ARG A 31 -12.55 -13.08 0.07
N ILE A 32 -11.47 -12.56 0.62
CA ILE A 32 -10.10 -12.85 0.20
C ILE A 32 -9.49 -13.74 1.27
N LYS A 33 -8.95 -14.89 0.86
CA LYS A 33 -8.01 -15.67 1.67
C LYS A 33 -6.65 -15.00 1.57
N VAL A 34 -6.16 -14.49 2.69
CA VAL A 34 -4.97 -13.65 2.75
C VAL A 34 -3.71 -14.51 2.67
N GLU A 35 -2.77 -14.11 1.81
CA GLU A 35 -1.46 -14.73 1.68
C GLU A 35 -0.36 -13.83 2.26
N SER A 36 -0.47 -12.52 2.03
CA SER A 36 0.52 -11.52 2.46
C SER A 36 -0.18 -10.25 2.93
N VAL A 37 0.38 -9.58 3.94
CA VAL A 37 -0.13 -8.32 4.49
C VAL A 37 1.00 -7.30 4.50
N GLY A 38 0.73 -6.08 4.05
CA GLY A 38 1.69 -4.98 4.12
C GLY A 38 1.61 -4.30 5.46
N LEU A 39 2.77 -4.13 6.11
CA LEU A 39 2.90 -3.36 7.34
C LEU A 39 3.52 -2.00 7.03
N ASN A 40 2.86 -0.97 7.51
CA ASN A 40 3.20 0.42 7.31
C ASN A 40 3.40 1.11 8.65
N TYR A 41 4.13 2.23 8.65
CA TYR A 41 4.27 3.06 9.86
C TYR A 41 2.90 3.59 10.35
N SER A 42 1.92 3.71 9.46
CA SER A 42 0.53 4.01 9.81
C SER A 42 -0.09 3.00 10.77
N ASP A 43 0.26 1.71 10.69
CA ASP A 43 -0.34 0.68 11.54
C ASP A 43 0.10 0.88 13.00
N ILE A 44 1.35 1.30 13.22
CA ILE A 44 1.86 1.69 14.54
C ILE A 44 1.11 2.93 15.04
N MET A 45 0.99 3.97 14.21
CA MET A 45 0.26 5.18 14.58
C MET A 45 -1.21 4.92 14.90
N ILE A 46 -1.86 3.96 14.24
CA ILE A 46 -3.24 3.56 14.51
C ILE A 46 -3.34 2.87 15.87
N CYS A 47 -2.42 1.94 16.16
CA CYS A 47 -2.33 1.25 17.44
C CYS A 47 -2.15 2.25 18.61
N GLU A 48 -1.29 3.25 18.42
CA GLU A 48 -1.03 4.32 19.39
C GLU A 48 -2.14 5.39 19.46
N GLY A 49 -3.14 5.35 18.56
CA GLY A 49 -4.19 6.37 18.46
C GLY A 49 -3.72 7.75 17.97
N ARG A 50 -2.57 7.79 17.28
CA ARG A 50 -1.91 9.01 16.77
C ARG A 50 -2.10 9.21 15.27
N TYR A 51 -2.82 8.32 14.61
CA TYR A 51 -3.09 8.44 13.18
C TYR A 51 -4.06 9.58 12.88
N LEU A 52 -4.03 10.07 11.63
CA LEU A 52 -4.88 11.19 11.19
C LEU A 52 -6.38 10.91 11.38
N GLN A 53 -6.78 9.65 11.24
CA GLN A 53 -8.14 9.18 11.48
C GLN A 53 -8.23 8.59 12.88
N ARG A 54 -9.33 8.87 13.58
CA ARG A 54 -9.60 8.27 14.89
C ARG A 54 -9.71 6.74 14.75
N THR A 55 -8.94 6.03 15.58
CA THR A 55 -9.02 4.58 15.74
C THR A 55 -10.32 4.22 16.47
N GLU A 56 -11.19 3.44 15.82
CA GLU A 56 -12.39 2.87 16.46
C GLU A 56 -12.04 1.54 17.12
N LEU A 57 -12.40 1.34 18.37
CA LEU A 57 -12.10 0.12 19.13
C LEU A 57 -13.40 -0.61 19.50
N PRO A 58 -13.39 -1.95 19.58
CA PRO A 58 -12.28 -2.83 19.16
C PRO A 58 -12.16 -2.93 17.63
N GLN A 59 -10.98 -3.27 17.12
CA GLN A 59 -10.81 -3.51 15.68
C GLN A 59 -9.71 -4.53 15.35
N VAL A 60 -9.84 -5.15 14.18
CA VAL A 60 -8.76 -5.90 13.52
C VAL A 60 -7.86 -4.92 12.75
N LEU A 61 -6.55 -5.03 12.92
CA LEU A 61 -5.56 -4.13 12.33
C LEU A 61 -5.26 -4.43 10.84
N GLY A 62 -4.43 -3.59 10.21
CA GLY A 62 -3.91 -3.76 8.86
C GLY A 62 -4.78 -3.12 7.77
N ARG A 63 -4.11 -2.53 6.76
CA ARG A 63 -4.77 -1.72 5.72
C ARG A 63 -4.55 -2.19 4.30
N GLU A 64 -3.62 -3.11 4.08
CA GLU A 64 -3.39 -3.69 2.76
C GLU A 64 -3.05 -5.17 2.85
N GLN A 65 -3.47 -5.90 1.83
CA GLN A 65 -3.23 -7.33 1.73
C GLN A 65 -3.22 -7.79 0.27
N ALA A 66 -2.59 -8.93 0.05
CA ALA A 66 -2.68 -9.70 -1.18
C ALA A 66 -3.06 -11.14 -0.86
N GLY A 67 -3.77 -11.77 -1.79
CA GLY A 67 -4.18 -13.16 -1.66
C GLY A 67 -5.10 -13.59 -2.78
N VAL A 68 -5.96 -14.56 -2.49
CA VAL A 68 -6.85 -15.18 -3.47
C VAL A 68 -8.30 -14.94 -3.10
N VAL A 69 -9.13 -14.60 -4.08
CA VAL A 69 -10.59 -14.52 -3.87
C VAL A 69 -11.12 -15.92 -3.54
N ASP A 70 -11.65 -16.07 -2.33
CA ASP A 70 -12.23 -17.31 -1.82
C ASP A 70 -13.73 -17.39 -2.13
N ALA A 71 -14.46 -16.30 -1.90
CA ALA A 71 -15.89 -16.21 -2.16
C ALA A 71 -16.28 -14.81 -2.65
N VAL A 72 -17.40 -14.71 -3.37
CA VAL A 72 -17.93 -13.44 -3.89
C VAL A 72 -19.41 -13.31 -3.58
N GLY A 73 -19.84 -12.07 -3.33
CA GLY A 73 -21.25 -11.73 -3.24
C GLY A 73 -21.96 -11.77 -4.61
N PRO A 74 -23.30 -11.85 -4.61
CA PRO A 74 -24.12 -12.00 -5.81
C PRO A 74 -24.03 -10.85 -6.84
N GLU A 75 -23.57 -9.66 -6.46
CA GLU A 75 -23.42 -8.50 -7.35
C GLU A 75 -21.96 -8.18 -7.70
N VAL A 76 -21.03 -9.07 -7.37
CA VAL A 76 -19.62 -8.90 -7.75
C VAL A 76 -19.44 -9.24 -9.22
N THR A 77 -18.85 -8.30 -9.97
CA THR A 77 -18.60 -8.47 -11.42
C THR A 77 -17.15 -8.23 -11.82
N ARG A 78 -16.32 -7.68 -10.91
CA ARG A 78 -14.94 -7.26 -11.22
C ARG A 78 -13.90 -8.36 -11.05
N VAL A 79 -14.18 -9.35 -10.22
CA VAL A 79 -13.28 -10.46 -9.86
C VAL A 79 -14.10 -11.72 -9.61
N GLN A 80 -13.44 -12.86 -9.62
CA GLN A 80 -14.07 -14.18 -9.44
C GLN A 80 -13.28 -15.05 -8.46
N PRO A 81 -13.89 -16.07 -7.84
CA PRO A 81 -13.17 -17.03 -7.01
C PRO A 81 -11.96 -17.64 -7.71
N GLY A 82 -10.88 -17.86 -6.96
CA GLY A 82 -9.58 -18.35 -7.46
C GLY A 82 -8.66 -17.28 -8.03
N GLN A 83 -9.13 -16.04 -8.21
CA GLN A 83 -8.32 -14.95 -8.76
C GLN A 83 -7.37 -14.36 -7.71
N ARG A 84 -6.12 -14.11 -8.09
CA ARG A 84 -5.14 -13.40 -7.26
C ARG A 84 -5.42 -11.91 -7.28
N VAL A 85 -5.47 -11.31 -6.09
CA VAL A 85 -5.88 -9.91 -5.91
C VAL A 85 -5.06 -9.22 -4.83
N TYR A 86 -4.93 -7.91 -4.99
CA TYR A 86 -4.55 -6.97 -3.95
C TYR A 86 -5.78 -6.19 -3.49
N ALA A 87 -5.86 -5.89 -2.20
CA ALA A 87 -6.92 -5.06 -1.64
C ALA A 87 -6.37 -4.08 -0.61
N THR A 88 -7.01 -2.91 -0.55
CA THR A 88 -6.73 -1.89 0.45
C THR A 88 -8.01 -1.52 1.21
N SER A 89 -7.89 -1.25 2.51
CA SER A 89 -9.00 -0.91 3.38
C SER A 89 -8.56 -0.04 4.56
N ALA A 90 -9.54 0.51 5.29
CA ALA A 90 -9.26 1.28 6.50
C ALA A 90 -8.71 0.43 7.66
N SER A 91 -9.12 -0.84 7.71
CA SER A 91 -8.74 -1.82 8.76
C SER A 91 -9.00 -3.26 8.28
N GLY A 92 -8.60 -4.25 9.08
CA GLY A 92 -8.98 -5.66 8.91
C GLY A 92 -8.04 -6.54 8.09
N ALA A 93 -6.92 -6.02 7.57
CA ALA A 93 -6.05 -6.80 6.70
C ALA A 93 -5.15 -7.83 7.43
N LEU A 94 -4.89 -7.63 8.73
CA LEU A 94 -4.12 -8.58 9.56
C LEU A 94 -5.02 -9.72 10.04
N ALA A 95 -5.47 -10.54 9.09
CA ALA A 95 -6.40 -11.63 9.29
C ALA A 95 -6.22 -12.72 8.21
N GLU A 96 -6.57 -13.97 8.49
CA GLU A 96 -6.48 -15.04 7.49
C GLU A 96 -7.51 -14.91 6.36
N TYR A 97 -8.67 -14.31 6.65
CA TYR A 97 -9.69 -13.99 5.66
C TYR A 97 -10.20 -12.58 5.87
N ARG A 98 -10.50 -11.88 4.76
CA ARG A 98 -11.01 -10.50 4.81
C ARG A 98 -12.11 -10.28 3.79
N ILE A 99 -13.16 -9.61 4.21
CA ILE A 99 -14.18 -9.03 3.32
C ILE A 99 -13.69 -7.69 2.78
N ALA A 100 -13.79 -7.48 1.47
CA ALA A 100 -13.54 -6.19 0.85
C ALA A 100 -14.62 -5.88 -0.19
N HIS A 101 -15.01 -4.61 -0.31
CA HIS A 101 -15.90 -4.20 -1.40
C HIS A 101 -15.16 -4.36 -2.74
N GLN A 102 -15.82 -4.89 -3.78
CA GLN A 102 -15.18 -5.17 -5.09
C GLN A 102 -14.49 -3.95 -5.75
N GLY A 103 -14.88 -2.73 -5.37
CA GLY A 103 -14.26 -1.49 -5.83
C GLY A 103 -12.89 -1.18 -5.22
N ALA A 104 -12.52 -1.87 -4.13
CA ALA A 104 -11.24 -1.74 -3.45
C ALA A 104 -10.33 -2.97 -3.69
N VAL A 105 -10.68 -3.80 -4.67
CA VAL A 105 -9.97 -5.04 -5.01
C VAL A 105 -9.46 -4.96 -6.44
N PHE A 106 -8.18 -5.28 -6.59
CA PHE A 106 -7.43 -5.12 -7.82
C PHE A 106 -6.80 -6.46 -8.22
N PRO A 107 -7.09 -6.98 -9.41
CA PRO A 107 -6.41 -8.16 -9.94
C PRO A 107 -4.90 -7.99 -9.95
N LEU A 108 -4.18 -9.02 -9.51
CA LEU A 108 -2.72 -9.07 -9.63
C LEU A 108 -2.32 -9.68 -10.98
N PRO A 109 -1.34 -9.10 -11.70
CA PRO A 109 -0.71 -9.75 -12.83
C PRO A 109 0.03 -11.03 -12.39
N ASP A 110 0.13 -12.02 -13.28
CA ASP A 110 0.78 -13.31 -12.98
C ASP A 110 2.22 -13.15 -12.49
N ALA A 111 2.96 -12.19 -13.05
CA ALA A 111 4.34 -11.90 -12.69
C ALA A 111 4.51 -11.28 -11.29
N MET A 112 3.42 -10.81 -10.66
CA MET A 112 3.48 -10.14 -9.36
C MET A 112 3.10 -11.12 -8.25
N THR A 113 4.04 -11.44 -7.36
CA THR A 113 3.75 -12.26 -6.17
C THR A 113 2.96 -11.47 -5.12
N SER A 114 2.31 -12.16 -4.20
CA SER A 114 1.50 -11.52 -3.14
C SER A 114 2.38 -10.70 -2.20
N ASP A 115 3.58 -11.19 -1.88
CA ASP A 115 4.58 -10.45 -1.10
C ASP A 115 5.07 -9.18 -1.83
N LEU A 116 5.34 -9.29 -3.13
CA LEU A 116 5.77 -8.15 -3.94
C LEU A 116 4.67 -7.09 -4.03
N ALA A 117 3.41 -7.51 -4.16
CA ALA A 117 2.28 -6.60 -4.22
C ALA A 117 2.17 -5.72 -2.96
N VAL A 118 2.20 -6.34 -1.77
CA VAL A 118 2.11 -5.60 -0.50
C VAL A 118 3.41 -4.85 -0.14
N ALA A 119 4.56 -5.24 -0.70
CA ALA A 119 5.81 -4.51 -0.53
C ALA A 119 5.88 -3.24 -1.41
N LEU A 120 5.21 -3.23 -2.56
CA LEU A 120 5.34 -2.17 -3.56
C LEU A 120 4.17 -1.20 -3.64
N ILE A 121 2.92 -1.65 -3.51
CA ILE A 121 1.80 -0.83 -3.99
C ILE A 121 1.62 0.45 -3.16
N VAL A 122 1.52 0.36 -1.83
CA VAL A 122 1.38 1.57 -1.00
C VAL A 122 2.62 2.46 -1.11
N GLN A 123 3.82 1.89 -1.05
CA GLN A 123 5.06 2.70 -1.04
C GLN A 123 5.38 3.30 -2.40
N GLY A 124 5.20 2.53 -3.47
CA GLY A 124 5.40 2.95 -4.84
C GLY A 124 4.37 4.01 -5.26
N LEU A 125 3.10 3.83 -4.93
CA LEU A 125 2.07 4.85 -5.22
C LEU A 125 2.30 6.12 -4.39
N THR A 126 2.71 6.00 -3.13
CA THR A 126 3.05 7.16 -2.28
C THR A 126 4.24 7.92 -2.87
N ALA A 127 5.31 7.23 -3.24
CA ALA A 127 6.47 7.85 -3.87
C ALA A 127 6.11 8.52 -5.20
N LEU A 128 5.35 7.83 -6.06
CA LEU A 128 4.88 8.38 -7.33
C LEU A 128 4.03 9.64 -7.11
N HIS A 129 3.10 9.61 -6.16
CA HIS A 129 2.26 10.76 -5.84
C HIS A 129 3.08 11.94 -5.31
N CYS A 130 4.08 11.69 -4.46
CA CYS A 130 4.99 12.72 -3.98
C CYS A 130 5.81 13.35 -5.10
N LEU A 131 6.37 12.54 -6.01
CA LEU A 131 7.29 13.01 -7.05
C LEU A 131 6.55 13.65 -8.23
N ASP A 132 5.48 13.04 -8.71
CA ASP A 132 4.75 13.47 -9.90
C ASP A 132 3.67 14.51 -9.55
N HIS A 133 2.76 14.19 -8.64
CA HIS A 133 1.59 15.05 -8.37
C HIS A 133 1.94 16.29 -7.54
N HIS A 134 2.69 16.09 -6.44
CA HIS A 134 3.08 17.19 -5.55
C HIS A 134 4.39 17.85 -5.97
N GLY A 135 5.41 17.05 -6.25
CA GLY A 135 6.75 17.53 -6.61
C GLY A 135 6.85 18.05 -8.04
N ARG A 136 6.03 17.52 -8.96
CA ARG A 136 6.08 17.84 -10.41
C ARG A 136 7.50 17.79 -10.98
N LEU A 137 8.24 16.75 -10.58
CA LEU A 137 9.66 16.63 -10.85
C LEU A 137 9.94 16.61 -12.36
N ASN A 138 10.87 17.44 -12.81
CA ASN A 138 11.33 17.50 -14.19
C ASN A 138 12.69 16.81 -14.36
N ALA A 139 12.99 16.46 -15.62
CA ALA A 139 14.29 15.94 -16.02
C ALA A 139 15.41 16.90 -15.60
N GLY A 140 16.48 16.35 -15.00
CA GLY A 140 17.62 17.14 -14.54
C GLY A 140 17.48 17.76 -13.15
N GLU A 141 16.30 17.70 -12.52
CA GLU A 141 16.11 18.13 -11.14
C GLU A 141 16.67 17.09 -10.16
N THR A 142 17.03 17.54 -8.96
CA THR A 142 17.63 16.69 -7.91
C THR A 142 16.68 16.60 -6.72
N VAL A 143 16.48 15.38 -6.22
CA VAL A 143 15.65 15.12 -5.04
C VAL A 143 16.51 14.52 -3.93
N LEU A 144 16.36 15.06 -2.73
CA LEU A 144 16.86 14.45 -1.51
C LEU A 144 15.79 13.50 -0.94
N ILE A 145 16.12 12.22 -0.84
CA ILE A 145 15.26 11.19 -0.24
C ILE A 145 15.80 10.85 1.14
N HIS A 146 15.06 11.26 2.17
CA HIS A 146 15.30 10.82 3.53
C HIS A 146 14.88 9.36 3.70
N ALA A 147 15.59 8.60 4.54
CA ALA A 147 15.29 7.21 4.82
C ALA A 147 15.18 6.34 3.54
N ALA A 148 16.10 6.54 2.58
CA ALA A 148 16.17 5.79 1.31
C ALA A 148 16.39 4.26 1.47
N GLY A 149 16.33 3.72 2.68
CA GLY A 149 16.20 2.30 2.95
C GLY A 149 14.73 1.89 2.88
N GLY A 150 14.26 1.53 1.69
CA GLY A 150 13.06 0.69 1.55
C GLY A 150 13.34 -0.73 2.04
N VAL A 151 12.27 -1.45 2.42
CA VAL A 151 12.27 -2.85 2.90
C VAL A 151 13.21 -3.72 2.04
N ARG A 152 14.26 -4.27 2.65
CA ARG A 152 15.20 -5.19 2.00
C ARG A 152 14.40 -6.36 1.41
N HIS A 153 14.36 -6.46 0.07
CA HIS A 153 14.00 -7.70 -0.59
C HIS A 153 15.10 -8.72 -0.28
N ALA A 154 14.79 -9.75 0.48
CA ALA A 154 15.65 -10.91 0.61
C ALA A 154 15.48 -11.74 -0.69
N GLY A 155 16.36 -11.55 -1.69
CA GLY A 155 16.43 -12.52 -2.78
C GLY A 155 16.92 -12.09 -4.17
N ASP A 156 17.42 -10.87 -4.41
CA ASP A 156 17.94 -10.52 -5.75
C ASP A 156 19.47 -10.37 -5.77
N PRO A 157 20.22 -11.29 -6.42
CA PRO A 157 21.66 -11.18 -6.61
C PRO A 157 22.09 -10.21 -7.72
N ASP A 158 21.18 -9.75 -8.59
CA ASP A 158 21.51 -8.98 -9.79
C ASP A 158 21.13 -7.49 -9.65
N GLY A 159 21.67 -6.85 -8.61
CA GLY A 159 21.54 -5.41 -8.38
C GLY A 159 22.17 -4.57 -9.50
N ALA A 160 21.38 -4.16 -10.49
CA ALA A 160 21.66 -3.09 -11.44
C ALA A 160 20.37 -2.28 -11.66
N ALA A 161 20.30 -0.94 -11.61
CA ALA A 161 21.32 0.09 -11.67
C ALA A 161 20.93 1.27 -10.76
N PHE A 162 21.60 1.40 -9.62
CA PHE A 162 21.68 2.67 -8.90
C PHE A 162 23.11 2.78 -8.38
N ARG A 163 23.91 3.69 -8.95
CA ARG A 163 25.25 3.96 -8.43
C ARG A 163 25.10 4.62 -7.05
N ARG A 164 25.13 3.78 -6.02
CA ARG A 164 25.35 4.14 -4.62
C ARG A 164 26.64 4.96 -4.55
N ARG A 165 26.55 6.23 -4.14
CA ARG A 165 27.64 6.85 -3.39
C ARG A 165 27.26 6.77 -1.92
N GLU A 166 28.13 6.14 -1.16
CA GLU A 166 27.99 5.95 0.28
C GLU A 166 27.95 7.31 0.98
N ASP A 167 26.78 7.66 1.53
CA ASP A 167 26.72 8.18 2.89
C ASP A 167 25.38 7.80 3.52
N HIS A 168 25.41 7.35 4.76
CA HIS A 168 24.32 6.62 5.38
C HIS A 168 23.12 7.55 5.73
N ARG A 169 21.90 7.08 5.46
CA ARG A 169 20.55 7.65 5.79
C ARG A 169 19.87 8.55 4.76
N HIS A 170 20.57 9.02 3.73
CA HIS A 170 20.02 9.92 2.72
C HIS A 170 20.43 9.47 1.32
N GLY A 171 19.45 9.23 0.44
CA GLY A 171 19.69 8.99 -0.97
C GLY A 171 19.54 10.29 -1.74
N ILE A 172 20.54 10.67 -2.53
CA ILE A 172 20.37 11.74 -3.54
C ILE A 172 20.11 11.04 -4.87
N ILE A 173 18.93 11.28 -5.44
CA ILE A 173 18.59 10.81 -6.79
C ILE A 173 18.57 12.03 -7.71
N ARG A 174 19.31 11.95 -8.82
CA ARG A 174 19.15 12.88 -9.95
C ARG A 174 18.14 12.28 -10.92
N GLY A 175 17.15 13.06 -11.32
CA GLY A 175 16.19 12.61 -12.32
C GLY A 175 16.86 12.44 -13.68
N GLU A 176 17.12 11.20 -14.09
CA GLU A 176 17.45 10.86 -15.47
C GLU A 176 16.15 10.53 -16.22
N ALA A 177 15.84 11.29 -17.28
CA ALA A 177 14.69 11.04 -18.12
C ALA A 177 14.95 9.81 -19.00
N GLY A 178 14.38 8.67 -18.63
CA GLY A 178 14.38 7.45 -19.44
C GLY A 178 12.99 6.83 -19.48
N GLY A 179 12.27 7.07 -20.58
CA GLY A 179 11.04 6.35 -20.94
C GLY A 179 9.72 7.05 -20.57
N ASP A 180 8.77 6.99 -21.48
CA ASP A 180 7.49 7.73 -21.53
C ASP A 180 6.45 7.32 -20.46
N SER A 181 6.84 7.29 -19.18
CA SER A 181 5.92 7.06 -18.04
C SER A 181 4.91 8.20 -17.87
N GLY A 182 5.24 9.41 -18.35
CA GLY A 182 4.35 10.57 -18.34
C GLY A 182 3.16 10.48 -19.31
N ALA A 183 3.19 9.62 -20.34
CA ALA A 183 2.08 9.49 -21.29
C ALA A 183 0.84 8.77 -20.72
N TRP A 184 1.00 8.04 -19.62
CA TRP A 184 -0.14 7.44 -18.91
C TRP A 184 -0.81 8.45 -17.96
N ALA A 185 -0.02 9.18 -17.17
CA ALA A 185 -0.52 10.20 -16.24
C ALA A 185 -1.21 11.38 -16.96
N ARG A 186 -0.64 11.83 -18.09
CA ARG A 186 -1.20 12.94 -18.90
C ARG A 186 -2.56 12.63 -19.54
N ARG A 187 -2.94 11.36 -19.68
CA ARG A 187 -4.25 10.97 -20.25
C ARG A 187 -5.42 11.11 -19.28
N GLN A 188 -5.18 11.23 -17.98
CA GLN A 188 -6.26 11.27 -16.97
C GLN A 188 -6.53 12.68 -16.40
N SER A 189 -5.64 13.65 -16.63
CA SER A 189 -5.75 14.99 -16.04
C SER A 189 -6.18 16.06 -17.06
N THR A 190 -7.47 16.11 -17.42
CA THR A 190 -8.04 17.26 -18.18
C THR A 190 -8.70 18.31 -17.30
N THR A 191 -8.36 18.38 -16.00
CA THR A 191 -8.95 19.39 -15.10
C THR A 191 -7.88 20.35 -14.58
N PRO A 192 -7.91 21.65 -14.94
CA PRO A 192 -6.95 22.61 -14.43
C PRO A 192 -7.34 23.05 -13.01
N SER A 193 -6.62 22.57 -11.98
CA SER A 193 -6.78 23.09 -10.61
C SER A 193 -5.79 24.23 -10.33
N ARG A 194 -6.36 25.42 -10.11
CA ARG A 194 -5.70 26.62 -9.59
C ARG A 194 -5.26 26.42 -8.13
N THR A 195 -3.97 26.27 -7.87
CA THR A 195 -3.35 26.63 -6.58
C THR A 195 -1.88 26.99 -6.78
N GLY A 196 -1.45 28.09 -6.14
CA GLY A 196 -0.15 28.73 -6.34
C GLY A 196 1.05 27.97 -5.74
N PRO A 197 2.29 28.44 -6.00
CA PRO A 197 3.50 27.70 -5.68
C PRO A 197 3.79 27.71 -4.18
N ILE A 198 4.10 26.52 -3.63
CA ILE A 198 4.64 26.34 -2.29
C ILE A 198 6.15 26.66 -2.34
N LYS A 199 6.61 27.52 -1.42
CA LYS A 199 8.00 27.96 -1.31
C LYS A 199 8.91 26.79 -0.92
N CYS A 200 9.89 26.48 -1.77
CA CYS A 200 11.06 25.68 -1.40
C CYS A 200 11.94 26.47 -0.42
N TRP A 201 12.31 25.84 0.70
CA TRP A 201 13.26 26.41 1.65
C TRP A 201 14.69 26.31 1.07
N ARG A 202 15.46 27.38 1.28
CA ARG A 202 16.89 27.49 0.94
C ARG A 202 17.74 26.81 1.99
#